data_AF-A0A163BEK7-F1
#
_entry.id   AF-A0A163BEK7-F1
#
_cell.length_a   1.000
_cell.length_b   1.000
_cell.length_c   1.000
_cell.angle_alpha   90.00
_cell.angle_beta   90.00
_cell.angle_gamma   90.00
#
_symmetry.space_group_name_H-M   'P 1'
#
loop_
_entity.id
_entity.type
_entity.pdbx_description
1 polymer ?
#
loop_
_entity_poly.entity_id
_entity_poly.type
_entity_poly.pdbx_seq_one_letter_code
_entity_poly.pdbx_strand_id
1 'polypeptide(L)'
;MRMAPYLIGRPRRGVVGGSRYACKLRESIRQAANDPERKPVLISGEPGLEKDNIARLVHFGSADRRLLLMSFDASNIRGQGVELFGREGSHELSLLDCLGDGNSEQLLPSVSMSI
;
A
#
# COMPACT_ATOMS: atom_id res chain seq x y z
N MET A 1 -10.91 -18.31 -0.21
CA MET A 1 -10.01 -17.30 0.41
C MET A 1 -10.84 -16.08 0.81
N ARG A 2 -10.61 -15.45 1.97
CA ARG A 2 -11.35 -14.24 2.39
C ARG A 2 -10.41 -13.03 2.32
N MET A 3 -10.63 -12.14 1.35
CA MET A 3 -9.89 -10.87 1.21
C MET A 3 -10.36 -9.80 2.20
N ALA A 4 -11.55 -9.99 2.78
CA ALA A 4 -12.20 -9.07 3.70
C ALA A 4 -11.31 -8.50 4.84
N PRO A 5 -10.43 -9.26 5.51
CA PRO A 5 -9.60 -8.71 6.60
C PRO A 5 -8.48 -7.79 6.11
N TYR A 6 -8.10 -7.86 4.83
CA TYR A 6 -7.02 -7.07 4.24
C TYR A 6 -7.51 -5.79 3.57
N LEU A 7 -8.78 -5.75 3.17
CA LEU A 7 -9.36 -4.61 2.49
C LEU A 7 -9.48 -3.40 3.43
N ILE A 8 -8.90 -2.28 3.01
CA ILE A 8 -9.00 -1.02 3.73
C ILE A 8 -9.83 0.01 2.95
N GLY A 9 -10.62 0.76 3.71
CA GLY A 9 -11.49 1.79 3.18
C GLY A 9 -10.80 3.15 3.05
N ARG A 10 -11.64 4.17 2.83
CA ARG A 10 -11.26 5.58 2.69
C ARG A 10 -10.38 6.09 3.86
N PRO A 11 -9.59 7.15 3.64
CA PRO A 11 -8.84 7.80 4.71
C PRO A 11 -9.77 8.25 5.85
N ARG A 12 -9.29 8.15 7.09
CA ARG A 12 -10.02 8.56 8.29
C ARG A 12 -10.09 10.08 8.40
N ARG A 13 -9.00 10.77 8.07
CA ARG A 13 -8.89 12.23 8.12
C ARG A 13 -7.85 12.77 7.16
N GLY A 14 -8.00 14.03 6.76
CA GLY A 14 -6.93 14.77 6.07
C GLY A 14 -5.88 15.30 7.05
N VAL A 15 -4.73 15.69 6.52
CA VAL A 15 -3.72 16.47 7.28
C VAL A 15 -4.23 17.90 7.43
N VAL A 16 -4.45 18.33 8.67
CA VAL A 16 -5.02 19.65 9.00
C VAL A 16 -3.97 20.60 9.59
N GLY A 17 -4.29 21.89 9.62
CA GLY A 17 -3.44 22.93 10.20
C GLY A 17 -2.56 23.67 9.19
N GLY A 18 -2.14 24.88 9.60
CA GLY A 18 -1.32 25.80 8.80
C GLY A 18 0.17 25.76 9.11
N SER A 19 0.64 24.79 9.93
CA SER A 19 2.06 24.67 10.22
C SER A 19 2.86 24.38 8.95
N ARG A 20 4.12 24.82 8.92
CA ARG A 20 5.03 24.55 7.80
C ARG A 20 5.09 23.04 7.49
N TYR A 21 5.11 22.21 8.53
CA TYR A 21 5.11 20.75 8.40
C TYR A 21 3.81 20.22 7.79
N ALA A 22 2.65 20.68 8.26
CA ALA A 22 1.35 20.26 7.71
C ALA A 22 1.20 20.66 6.24
N CYS A 23 1.64 21.86 5.87
CA CYS A 23 1.66 22.30 4.48
C CYS A 23 2.57 21.43 3.60
N LYS A 24 3.81 21.17 4.05
CA LYS A 24 4.76 20.31 3.32
C LYS A 24 4.24 18.89 3.16
N LEU A 25 3.70 18.30 4.23
CA LEU A 25 3.17 16.94 4.21
C LEU A 25 1.99 16.83 3.24
N ARG A 26 1.06 17.80 3.25
CA ARG A 26 -0.04 17.85 2.28
C ARG A 26 0.48 17.90 0.84
N GLU A 27 1.55 18.65 0.60
CA GLU A 27 2.15 18.76 -0.73
C GLU A 27 2.81 17.44 -1.17
N SER A 28 3.62 16.81 -0.31
CA SER A 28 4.21 15.50 -0.61
C SER A 28 3.16 14.43 -0.88
N ILE A 29 2.05 14.43 -0.13
CA ILE A 29 0.91 13.52 -0.38
C ILE A 29 0.30 13.78 -1.76
N ARG A 30 0.09 15.04 -2.15
CA ARG A 30 -0.45 15.37 -3.47
C ARG A 30 0.49 14.98 -4.60
N GLN A 31 1.79 15.20 -4.42
CA GLN A 31 2.79 14.82 -5.42
C GLN A 31 2.82 13.30 -5.61
N ALA A 32 2.85 12.54 -4.51
CA ALA A 32 2.79 11.09 -4.55
C ALA A 32 1.48 10.58 -5.19
N ALA A 33 0.34 11.17 -4.85
CA ALA A 33 -0.96 10.78 -5.39
C ALA A 33 -1.12 11.08 -6.89
N ASN A 34 -0.47 12.13 -7.39
CA ASN A 34 -0.55 12.55 -8.79
C ASN A 34 0.66 12.08 -9.64
N ASP A 35 1.53 11.22 -9.10
CA ASP A 35 2.67 10.69 -9.84
C ASP A 35 2.19 9.81 -11.01
N PRO A 36 2.40 10.22 -12.28
CA PRO A 36 1.97 9.45 -13.44
C PRO A 36 2.68 8.09 -13.53
N GLU A 37 3.89 7.97 -12.99
CA GLU A 37 4.67 6.72 -12.99
C GLU A 37 4.30 5.80 -11.82
N ARG A 38 3.43 6.25 -10.91
CA ARG A 38 2.92 5.46 -9.77
C ARG A 38 4.05 4.84 -8.95
N LYS A 39 5.11 5.61 -8.68
CA LYS A 39 6.29 5.10 -7.99
C LYS A 39 5.94 4.60 -6.58
N PRO A 40 6.62 3.55 -6.10
CA PRO A 40 6.50 3.12 -4.71
C PRO A 40 6.79 4.27 -3.74
N VAL A 41 5.92 4.45 -2.74
CA VAL A 41 6.02 5.53 -1.75
C VAL A 41 6.41 4.95 -0.39
N LEU A 42 7.55 5.38 0.14
CA LEU A 42 7.96 5.07 1.52
C LEU A 42 7.45 6.15 2.47
N ILE A 43 6.65 5.75 3.47
CA ILE A 43 6.16 6.65 4.51
C ILE A 43 6.90 6.35 5.81
N SER A 44 7.82 7.23 6.19
CA SER A 44 8.58 7.14 7.43
C SER A 44 8.03 8.07 8.52
N GLY A 45 8.21 7.69 9.78
CA GLY A 45 7.84 8.49 10.94
C GLY A 45 7.67 7.64 12.20
N GLU A 46 7.47 8.30 13.33
CA GLU A 46 7.30 7.68 14.64
C GLU A 46 6.03 6.80 14.71
N PRO A 47 5.99 5.82 15.63
CA PRO A 47 4.75 5.11 15.96
C PRO A 47 3.64 6.09 16.36
N GLY A 48 2.41 5.83 15.94
CA GLY A 48 1.25 6.67 16.26
C GLY A 48 0.97 7.84 15.31
N LEU A 49 1.85 8.12 14.33
CA LEU A 49 1.63 9.19 13.34
C LEU A 49 0.67 8.82 12.18
N GLU A 50 -0.15 7.78 12.36
CA GLU A 50 -1.15 7.36 11.36
C GLU A 50 -0.60 7.24 9.94
N LYS A 51 0.57 6.62 9.80
CA LYS A 51 1.22 6.38 8.49
C LYS A 51 0.30 5.60 7.54
N ASP A 52 -0.56 4.74 8.07
CA ASP A 52 -1.60 4.03 7.33
C ASP A 52 -2.64 4.99 6.72
N ASN A 53 -3.03 6.04 7.45
CA ASN A 53 -3.92 7.07 6.94
C ASN A 53 -3.25 7.90 5.83
N ILE A 54 -1.94 8.16 5.93
CA ILE A 54 -1.18 8.82 4.86
C ILE A 54 -1.19 7.96 3.59
N ALA A 55 -0.95 6.64 3.71
CA ALA A 55 -1.03 5.73 2.57
C ALA A 55 -2.42 5.76 1.90
N ARG A 56 -3.49 5.80 2.70
CA ARG A 56 -4.86 5.97 2.19
C ARG A 56 -5.07 7.32 1.50
N LEU A 57 -4.51 8.41 2.03
CA LEU A 57 -4.61 9.72 1.39
C LEU A 57 -3.91 9.74 0.02
N VAL A 58 -2.77 9.06 -0.11
CA VAL A 58 -2.07 8.91 -1.39
C VAL A 58 -2.93 8.10 -2.36
N HIS A 59 -3.42 6.92 -1.96
CA HIS A 59 -4.26 6.05 -2.82
C HIS A 59 -5.58 6.71 -3.25
N PHE A 60 -6.37 7.19 -2.29
CA PHE A 60 -7.68 7.78 -2.59
C PHE A 60 -7.58 9.18 -3.20
N GLY A 61 -6.40 9.80 -3.16
CA GLY A 61 -6.09 11.04 -3.87
C GLY A 61 -5.68 10.84 -5.32
N SER A 62 -5.35 9.61 -5.75
CA SER A 62 -4.85 9.31 -7.10
C SER A 62 -5.97 9.00 -8.10
N ALA A 63 -5.58 8.73 -9.35
CA ALA A 63 -6.48 8.22 -10.38
C ALA A 63 -7.11 6.85 -10.02
N ASP A 64 -6.43 6.06 -9.17
CA ASP A 64 -6.81 4.70 -8.78
C ASP A 64 -7.72 4.66 -7.55
N ARG A 65 -8.24 5.79 -7.09
CA ARG A 65 -9.13 5.92 -5.91
C ARG A 65 -10.36 4.99 -5.87
N ARG A 66 -10.72 4.36 -6.99
CA ARG A 66 -11.82 3.39 -7.11
C ARG A 66 -11.37 1.94 -6.98
N LEU A 67 -10.07 1.69 -7.13
CA LEU A 67 -9.48 0.38 -6.97
C LEU A 67 -9.40 0.01 -5.50
N LEU A 68 -9.45 -1.30 -5.24
CA LEU A 68 -9.30 -1.85 -3.90
C LEU A 68 -7.90 -1.55 -3.37
N LEU A 69 -7.83 -1.25 -2.09
CA LEU A 69 -6.57 -1.08 -1.37
C LEU A 69 -6.50 -2.14 -0.28
N MET A 70 -5.39 -2.85 -0.22
CA MET A 70 -5.11 -3.82 0.83
C MET A 70 -4.00 -3.34 1.74
N SER A 71 -4.13 -3.65 3.02
CA SER A 71 -3.11 -3.40 4.04
C SER A 71 -2.59 -4.73 4.54
N PHE A 72 -1.27 -4.85 4.60
CA PHE A 72 -0.60 -6.01 5.16
C PHE A 72 0.24 -5.59 6.36
N ASP A 73 0.19 -6.38 7.42
CA ASP A 73 1.04 -6.21 8.59
C ASP A 73 2.18 -7.23 8.53
N ALA A 74 3.41 -6.75 8.35
CA ALA A 74 4.60 -7.60 8.32
C ALA A 74 4.79 -8.43 9.60
N SER A 75 4.23 -7.98 10.72
CA SER A 75 4.24 -8.72 11.99
C SER A 75 3.34 -9.97 11.96
N ASN A 76 2.34 -9.97 11.07
CA ASN A 76 1.32 -11.01 10.98
C ASN A 76 1.53 -11.94 9.76
N ILE A 77 2.35 -11.51 8.80
CA ILE A 77 2.77 -12.34 7.67
C ILE A 77 3.74 -13.41 8.19
N ARG A 78 3.32 -14.68 8.10
CA ARG A 78 4.19 -15.82 8.44
C ARG A 78 5.44 -15.82 7.56
N GLY A 79 6.59 -16.23 8.11
CA GLY A 79 7.93 -15.99 7.54
C GLY A 79 8.25 -16.52 6.13
N GLN A 80 7.32 -17.18 5.45
CA GLN A 80 7.47 -17.62 4.05
C GLN A 80 6.55 -16.83 3.08
N GLY A 81 5.69 -15.92 3.56
CA GLY A 81 4.85 -15.09 2.71
C GLY A 81 3.82 -15.86 1.86
N VAL A 82 3.57 -17.14 2.19
CA VAL A 82 2.69 -18.04 1.42
C VAL A 82 1.29 -17.45 1.19
N GLU A 83 0.81 -16.63 2.12
CA GLU A 83 -0.49 -15.96 1.96
C GLU A 83 -0.46 -14.86 0.89
N LEU A 84 0.67 -14.17 0.73
CA LEU A 84 0.85 -13.11 -0.26
C LEU A 84 1.12 -13.67 -1.65
N PHE A 85 2.02 -14.66 -1.74
CA PHE A 85 2.55 -15.18 -3.02
C PHE A 85 1.96 -16.53 -3.43
N GLY A 86 1.18 -17.18 -2.57
CA GLY A 86 0.73 -18.55 -2.81
C GLY A 86 1.84 -19.56 -2.55
N ARG A 87 1.61 -20.81 -2.96
CA ARG A 87 2.59 -21.89 -2.86
C ARG A 87 2.96 -22.33 -4.27
N GLU A 88 4.25 -22.51 -4.53
CA GLU A 88 4.72 -22.97 -5.83
C GLU A 88 4.06 -24.32 -6.19
N GLY A 89 3.39 -24.37 -7.35
CA GLY A 89 2.65 -25.54 -7.81
C GLY A 89 1.26 -25.77 -7.20
N SER A 90 0.75 -24.86 -6.36
CA SER A 90 -0.67 -24.90 -5.93
C SER A 90 -1.55 -24.08 -6.88
N HIS A 91 -2.76 -24.57 -7.15
CA HIS A 91 -3.81 -23.80 -7.84
C HIS A 91 -4.57 -22.85 -6.89
N GLU A 92 -4.06 -22.63 -5.68
CA GLU A 92 -4.68 -21.74 -4.71
C GLU A 92 -4.29 -20.30 -5.03
N LEU A 93 -5.30 -19.45 -5.28
CA LEU A 93 -5.11 -18.03 -5.51
C LEU A 93 -4.42 -17.38 -4.31
N SER A 94 -3.37 -16.60 -4.56
CA SER A 94 -2.69 -15.78 -3.57
C SER A 94 -3.40 -14.44 -3.35
N LEU A 95 -3.07 -13.71 -2.28
CA LEU A 95 -3.65 -12.38 -2.05
C LEU A 95 -3.23 -11.38 -3.14
N LEU A 96 -2.04 -11.54 -3.72
CA LEU A 96 -1.58 -10.69 -4.82
C LEU A 96 -2.31 -11.01 -6.13
N ASP A 97 -2.62 -12.28 -6.41
CA ASP A 97 -3.44 -12.66 -7.56
C ASP A 97 -4.84 -12.03 -7.50
N CYS A 98 -5.34 -11.77 -6.30
CA CYS A 98 -6.62 -11.12 -6.09
C CYS A 98 -6.56 -9.58 -6.22
N LEU A 99 -5.36 -8.99 -6.23
CA LEU A 99 -5.11 -7.54 -6.30
C LEU A 99 -4.95 -7.03 -7.73
N GLY A 100 -4.51 -7.90 -8.65
CA GLY A 100 -4.29 -7.57 -10.05
C GLY A 100 -5.16 -8.38 -11.01
N ASP A 101 -5.26 -7.90 -12.25
CA ASP A 101 -5.65 -8.74 -13.39
C ASP A 101 -4.48 -9.68 -13.74
N GLY A 102 -4.18 -10.65 -12.88
CA GLY A 102 -3.32 -11.81 -13.19
C GLY A 102 -1.88 -11.57 -13.69
N ASN A 103 -1.30 -10.37 -13.57
CA ASN A 103 0.02 -10.06 -14.14
C ASN A 103 1.13 -10.11 -13.08
N SER A 104 1.47 -11.32 -12.63
CA SER A 104 2.57 -11.58 -11.69
C SER A 104 3.97 -11.33 -12.27
N GLU A 105 4.10 -11.00 -13.57
CA GLU A 105 5.39 -10.77 -14.24
C GLU A 105 5.98 -9.36 -14.04
N GLN A 106 5.26 -8.40 -13.45
CA GLN A 106 5.74 -7.01 -13.34
C GLN A 106 6.25 -6.60 -11.94
N LEU A 107 6.26 -7.51 -10.96
CA LEU A 107 6.70 -7.24 -9.59
C LEU A 107 8.19 -7.55 -9.31
N LEU A 108 8.98 -7.91 -10.33
CA LEU A 108 10.44 -7.98 -10.24
C LEU A 108 11.01 -6.97 -11.25
N PRO A 109 11.66 -5.87 -10.81
CA PRO A 109 12.89 -5.94 -10.01
C PRO A 109 13.01 -4.80 -8.99
N SER A 110 12.78 -5.05 -7.70
CA SER A 110 13.31 -4.11 -6.67
C SER A 110 13.42 -4.66 -5.24
N VAL A 111 13.09 -5.93 -4.98
CA VAL A 111 13.42 -6.56 -3.71
C VAL A 111 14.90 -7.00 -3.73
N SER A 112 15.79 -6.02 -3.70
CA SER A 112 17.18 -6.24 -3.28
C SER A 112 17.14 -6.36 -1.76
N MET A 113 16.95 -7.59 -1.31
CA MET A 113 17.06 -8.00 0.10
C MET A 113 18.53 -7.85 0.50
N SER A 114 18.86 -6.87 1.33
CA SER A 114 20.11 -6.84 2.08
C SER A 114 19.78 -7.13 3.54
N ILE A 115 20.47 -8.15 4.04
CA ILE A 115 20.47 -8.65 5.43
C ILE A 115 20.96 -7.54 6.36
#